data_AF-A0A2M7XKQ6-F1
#
_entry.id   AF-A0A2M7XKQ6-F1
#
_cell.length_a   1.000
_cell.length_b   1.000
_cell.length_c   1.000
_cell.angle_alpha   90.00
_cell.angle_beta   90.00
_cell.angle_gamma   90.00
#
_symmetry.space_group_name_H-M   'P 1'
#
loop_
_entity.id
_entity.type
_entity.pdbx_description
1 polymer ?
#
loop_
_entity_poly.entity_id
_entity_poly.type
_entity_poly.pdbx_seq_one_letter_code
_entity_poly.pdbx_strand_id
1 'polypeptide(L)'
;TFQQIDPLFVIDITNLSKPKIVGELKVPGYSTYLHPLKSAANGIQYLVGLGYGVGTGSRGGTTNSGIKLSLYEVNYNLKDTTNSDYIKISELSSMSLGGEGSRSEALENPRLFVMDKKNNVTLPMLLQTKSKNGENCSIQYDEAGAEVSRYCYPIDKWNLNFAGLKSFSFDTVNGIKEV
;
A
#
# COMPACT_ATOMS: atom_id res chain seq x y z
N THR A 1 -12.93 -1.10 14.78
CA THR A 1 -11.64 -0.42 14.97
C THR A 1 -10.75 -0.76 13.78
N PHE A 2 -10.31 0.22 13.00
CA PHE A 2 -9.39 0.00 11.89
C PHE A 2 -8.03 -0.41 12.46
N GLN A 3 -7.55 -1.61 12.16
CA GLN A 3 -6.18 -1.98 12.53
C GLN A 3 -5.22 -1.36 11.50
N GLN A 4 -4.08 -0.85 11.95
CA GLN A 4 -3.01 -0.38 11.04
C GLN A 4 -2.36 -1.55 10.26
N ILE A 5 -2.66 -2.76 10.69
CA ILE A 5 -2.06 -4.00 10.22
C ILE A 5 -3.20 -4.88 9.74
N ASP A 6 -3.15 -5.29 8.49
CA ASP A 6 -4.03 -6.33 7.95
C ASP A 6 -3.21 -7.61 7.73
N PRO A 7 -3.51 -8.68 8.46
CA PRO A 7 -2.83 -9.95 8.29
C PRO A 7 -3.25 -10.65 6.98
N LEU A 8 -2.29 -10.97 6.12
CA LEU A 8 -2.46 -11.91 5.02
C LEU A 8 -2.43 -13.34 5.57
N PHE A 9 -3.55 -14.05 5.45
CA PHE A 9 -3.66 -15.45 5.88
C PHE A 9 -3.51 -16.44 4.72
N VAL A 10 -2.92 -17.60 5.02
CA VAL A 10 -3.02 -18.79 4.18
C VAL A 10 -3.82 -19.85 4.93
N ILE A 11 -4.88 -20.32 4.29
CA ILE A 11 -5.82 -21.28 4.87
C ILE A 11 -5.72 -22.58 4.08
N ASP A 12 -5.45 -23.67 4.80
CA ASP A 12 -5.57 -25.02 4.28
C ASP A 12 -7.03 -25.47 4.35
N ILE A 13 -7.57 -25.79 3.17
CA ILE A 13 -8.96 -26.23 2.95
C ILE A 13 -9.04 -27.68 2.46
N THR A 14 -7.96 -28.46 2.57
CA THR A 14 -7.96 -29.89 2.20
C THR A 14 -9.03 -30.70 2.95
N ASN A 15 -9.31 -30.33 4.21
CA ASN A 15 -10.47 -30.81 4.95
C ASN A 15 -11.51 -29.69 5.12
N LEU A 16 -12.56 -29.72 4.30
CA LEU A 16 -13.63 -28.71 4.29
C LEU A 16 -14.37 -28.59 5.64
N SER A 17 -14.43 -29.67 6.42
CA SER A 17 -15.07 -29.66 7.74
C SER A 17 -14.18 -29.07 8.84
N LYS A 18 -12.88 -28.91 8.58
CA LYS A 18 -11.87 -28.40 9.53
C LYS A 18 -10.80 -27.56 8.80
N PRO A 19 -11.16 -26.39 8.25
CA PRO A 19 -10.17 -25.49 7.66
C PRO A 19 -9.16 -25.04 8.71
N LYS A 20 -7.88 -24.94 8.33
CA LYS A 20 -6.79 -24.57 9.25
C LYS A 20 -6.03 -23.37 8.71
N ILE A 21 -5.75 -22.39 9.56
CA ILE A 21 -4.78 -21.34 9.24
C ILE A 21 -3.38 -21.96 9.30
N VAL A 22 -2.67 -21.91 8.18
CA VAL A 22 -1.32 -22.47 8.03
C VAL A 22 -0.29 -21.40 7.70
N GLY A 23 -0.66 -20.12 7.70
CA GLY A 23 0.26 -19.01 7.55
C GLY A 23 -0.40 -17.68 7.84
N GLU A 24 0.39 -16.73 8.34
CA GLU A 24 -0.03 -15.37 8.65
C GLU A 24 1.13 -14.41 8.40
N LEU A 25 0.89 -13.31 7.69
CA LEU A 25 1.84 -12.22 7.52
C LEU A 25 1.17 -10.90 7.88
N LYS A 26 1.71 -10.21 8.88
CA LYS A 26 1.28 -8.87 9.29
C LYS A 26 2.08 -7.80 8.57
N VAL A 27 1.42 -6.96 7.78
CA VAL A 27 2.03 -5.80 7.12
C VAL A 27 1.24 -4.52 7.39
N PRO A 28 1.88 -3.34 7.41
CA PRO A 28 1.16 -2.08 7.43
C PRO A 28 0.32 -1.89 6.17
N GLY A 29 -0.91 -1.42 6.36
CA GLY A 29 -1.89 -1.29 5.29
C GLY A 29 -2.69 -2.58 5.09
N TYR A 30 -3.50 -2.61 4.04
CA TYR A 30 -4.35 -3.75 3.70
C TYR A 30 -4.49 -3.89 2.19
N SER A 31 -4.72 -5.13 1.74
CA SER A 31 -5.06 -5.43 0.36
C SER A 31 -6.57 -5.61 0.24
N THR A 32 -7.22 -4.84 -0.64
CA THR A 32 -8.64 -5.07 -0.98
C THR A 32 -8.78 -6.14 -2.05
N TYR A 33 -7.72 -6.38 -2.83
CA TYR A 33 -7.68 -7.39 -3.87
C TYR A 33 -6.31 -8.06 -3.93
N LEU A 34 -6.31 -9.38 -4.10
CA LEU A 34 -5.12 -10.21 -4.30
C LEU A 34 -5.23 -10.90 -5.66
N HIS A 35 -4.16 -10.83 -6.45
CA HIS A 35 -4.09 -11.47 -7.75
C HIS A 35 -2.86 -12.37 -7.87
N PRO A 36 -2.98 -13.62 -8.35
CA PRO A 36 -1.82 -14.45 -8.64
C PRO A 36 -0.96 -13.80 -9.75
N LEU A 37 0.32 -13.52 -9.45
CA LEU A 37 1.24 -12.97 -10.46
C LEU A 37 1.62 -14.02 -11.51
N LYS A 38 1.75 -15.27 -11.08
CA LYS A 38 1.99 -16.45 -11.92
C LYS A 38 1.43 -17.68 -11.21
N SER A 39 1.25 -18.77 -11.94
CA SER A 39 0.90 -20.05 -11.33
C SER A 39 1.96 -20.49 -10.33
N ALA A 40 1.53 -21.09 -9.22
CA ALA A 40 2.45 -21.68 -8.25
C ALA A 40 3.39 -22.68 -8.96
N ALA A 41 4.69 -22.53 -8.72
CA ALA A 41 5.71 -23.42 -9.27
C ALA A 41 6.76 -23.70 -8.20
N ASN A 42 7.26 -24.94 -8.16
CA ASN A 42 8.27 -25.39 -7.20
C ASN A 42 7.90 -25.08 -5.73
N GLY A 43 6.60 -25.15 -5.38
CA GLY A 43 6.12 -24.86 -4.03
C GLY A 43 6.17 -23.38 -3.64
N ILE A 44 6.19 -22.46 -4.61
CA ILE A 44 6.16 -21.01 -4.36
C ILE A 44 5.03 -20.36 -5.17
N GLN A 45 4.22 -19.54 -4.51
CA GLN A 45 3.18 -18.70 -5.12
C GLN A 45 3.51 -17.22 -4.91
N TYR A 46 3.39 -16.43 -5.97
CA TYR A 46 3.56 -14.97 -5.90
C TYR A 46 2.21 -14.28 -6.08
N LEU A 47 1.91 -13.28 -5.26
CA LEU A 47 0.66 -12.53 -5.30
C LEU A 47 0.95 -11.03 -5.43
N VAL A 48 0.13 -10.37 -6.24
CA VAL A 48 0.02 -8.91 -6.25
C VAL A 48 -1.12 -8.50 -5.34
N GLY A 49 -0.84 -7.67 -4.35
CA GLY A 49 -1.84 -6.97 -3.55
C GLY A 49 -2.12 -5.59 -4.10
N LEU A 50 -3.40 -5.25 -4.24
CA LEU A 50 -3.88 -3.90 -4.47
C LEU A 50 -4.74 -3.51 -3.26
N GLY A 51 -4.46 -2.35 -2.68
CA GLY A 51 -5.23 -1.84 -1.55
C GLY A 51 -4.76 -0.47 -1.11
N TYR A 52 -4.70 -0.26 0.21
CA TYR A 52 -4.33 1.03 0.79
C TYR A 52 -3.20 0.89 1.81
N GLY A 53 -2.30 1.86 1.78
CA GLY A 53 -1.41 2.12 2.90
C GLY A 53 -2.20 2.73 4.04
N VAL A 54 -1.66 2.64 5.26
CA VAL A 54 -2.19 3.36 6.42
C VAL A 54 -1.17 4.37 6.93
N GLY A 55 -1.67 5.43 7.56
CA GLY A 55 -0.90 6.43 8.26
C GLY A 55 -1.65 6.92 9.49
N THR A 56 -1.07 7.94 10.13
CA THR A 56 -1.70 8.64 11.25
C THR A 56 -2.21 9.99 10.74
N GLY A 57 -3.53 10.18 10.81
CA GLY A 57 -4.16 11.46 10.47
C GLY A 57 -3.85 12.53 11.51
N SER A 58 -4.14 13.79 11.17
CA SER A 58 -3.84 14.96 12.01
C SER A 58 -4.49 14.95 13.40
N ARG A 59 -5.56 14.16 13.58
CA ARG A 59 -6.26 13.97 14.86
C ARG A 59 -5.83 12.70 15.62
N GLY A 60 -4.73 12.07 15.22
CA GLY A 60 -4.19 10.86 15.84
C GLY A 60 -4.92 9.56 15.48
N GLY A 61 -5.97 9.62 14.63
CA GLY A 61 -6.66 8.44 14.11
C GLY A 61 -5.92 7.80 12.94
N THR A 62 -6.12 6.50 12.71
CA THR A 62 -5.59 5.81 11.53
C THR A 62 -6.37 6.23 10.28
N THR A 63 -5.65 6.63 9.24
CA THR A 63 -6.23 7.00 7.93
C THR A 63 -5.52 6.25 6.81
N ASN A 64 -6.18 6.12 5.65
CA ASN A 64 -5.52 5.59 4.46
C ASN A 64 -4.46 6.61 3.99
N SER A 65 -3.24 6.17 3.72
CA SER A 65 -2.13 7.03 3.32
C SER A 65 -1.86 7.05 1.80
N GLY A 66 -2.72 6.40 1.01
CA GLY A 66 -2.59 6.29 -0.44
C GLY A 66 -2.84 4.88 -0.95
N ILE A 67 -2.82 4.69 -2.26
CA ILE A 67 -2.97 3.37 -2.88
C ILE A 67 -1.67 2.59 -2.63
N LYS A 68 -1.77 1.35 -2.18
CA LYS A 68 -0.63 0.45 -1.99
C LYS A 68 -0.69 -0.70 -2.99
N LEU A 69 0.44 -0.93 -3.64
CA LEU A 69 0.74 -2.16 -4.37
C LEU A 69 1.74 -2.97 -3.55
N SER A 70 1.53 -4.28 -3.47
CA SER A 70 2.40 -5.20 -2.74
C SER A 70 2.72 -6.42 -3.58
N LEU A 71 3.94 -6.94 -3.45
CA LEU A 71 4.37 -8.22 -4.00
C LEU A 71 4.63 -9.18 -2.85
N TYR A 72 3.81 -10.23 -2.76
CA TYR A 72 3.95 -11.26 -1.74
C TYR A 72 4.54 -12.53 -2.32
N GLU A 73 5.34 -13.22 -1.52
CA GLU A 73 5.78 -14.59 -1.72
C GLU A 73 5.14 -15.48 -0.64
N VAL A 74 4.51 -16.56 -1.07
CA VAL A 74 4.04 -17.65 -0.22
C VAL A 74 4.88 -18.88 -0.56
N ASN A 75 5.71 -19.33 0.38
CA ASN A 75 6.64 -20.43 0.18
C ASN A 75 6.22 -21.66 0.98
N TYR A 76 5.62 -22.63 0.30
CA TYR A 76 5.07 -23.85 0.90
C TYR A 76 6.15 -24.83 1.37
N ASN A 77 7.41 -24.64 0.94
CA ASN A 77 8.53 -25.52 1.32
C ASN A 77 9.25 -25.06 2.59
N LEU A 78 9.00 -23.82 3.03
CA LEU A 78 9.67 -23.23 4.18
C LEU A 78 8.67 -23.01 5.31
N LYS A 79 9.14 -23.23 6.54
CA LYS A 79 8.39 -22.86 7.74
C LYS A 79 8.68 -21.43 8.13
N ASP A 80 7.68 -20.78 8.71
CA ASP A 80 7.85 -19.49 9.33
C ASP A 80 8.83 -19.60 10.51
N THR A 81 9.65 -18.58 10.69
CA THR A 81 10.71 -18.58 11.72
C THR A 81 10.19 -18.29 13.12
N THR A 82 9.01 -17.69 13.22
CA THR A 82 8.35 -17.33 14.48
C THR A 82 7.28 -18.34 14.89
N ASN A 83 6.67 -19.03 13.92
CA ASN A 83 5.70 -20.10 14.15
C ASN A 83 5.98 -21.30 13.22
N SER A 84 6.57 -22.37 13.76
CA SER A 84 6.93 -23.57 12.98
C SER A 84 5.75 -24.36 12.42
N ASP A 85 4.53 -24.13 12.92
CA ASP A 85 3.32 -24.70 12.32
C ASP A 85 2.95 -23.99 11.01
N TYR A 86 3.41 -22.76 10.82
CA TYR A 86 3.07 -21.91 9.67
C TYR A 86 4.09 -22.05 8.54
N ILE A 87 3.60 -21.90 7.30
CA ILE A 87 4.44 -21.74 6.13
C ILE A 87 4.98 -20.31 6.08
N LYS A 88 6.11 -20.12 5.42
CA LYS A 88 6.71 -18.80 5.27
C LYS A 88 5.93 -17.95 4.27
N ILE A 89 5.55 -16.75 4.70
CA ILE A 89 4.94 -15.71 3.86
C ILE A 89 5.79 -14.45 4.01
N SER A 90 6.02 -13.71 2.92
CA SER A 90 6.82 -12.49 2.95
C SER A 90 6.31 -11.44 1.96
N GLU A 91 6.30 -10.16 2.36
CA GLU A 91 6.16 -9.03 1.43
C GLU A 91 7.55 -8.71 0.87
N LEU A 92 7.79 -9.06 -0.40
CA LEU A 92 9.08 -8.84 -1.06
C LEU A 92 9.29 -7.38 -1.43
N SER A 93 8.22 -6.69 -1.81
CA SER A 93 8.26 -5.28 -2.20
C SER A 93 6.88 -4.65 -2.02
N SER A 94 6.84 -3.36 -1.74
CA SER A 94 5.62 -2.57 -1.79
C SER A 94 5.89 -1.18 -2.34
N MET A 95 4.85 -0.58 -2.93
CA MET A 95 4.86 0.76 -3.51
C MET A 95 3.61 1.49 -3.07
N SER A 96 3.77 2.72 -2.58
CA SER A 96 2.65 3.60 -2.23
C SER A 96 2.54 4.74 -3.25
N LEU A 97 1.31 5.06 -3.65
CA LEU A 97 1.01 6.03 -4.70
C LEU A 97 0.00 7.06 -4.18
N GLY A 98 0.35 8.33 -4.34
CA GLY A 98 -0.44 9.46 -3.86
C GLY A 98 -0.54 9.51 -2.33
N GLY A 99 -1.40 10.40 -1.84
CA GLY A 99 -1.73 10.55 -0.41
C GLY A 99 -3.13 10.03 -0.08
N GLU A 100 -3.59 10.37 1.13
CA GLU A 100 -4.95 10.13 1.60
C GLU A 100 -5.99 10.57 0.54
N GLY A 101 -7.04 9.79 0.30
CA GLY A 101 -8.05 10.09 -0.73
C GLY A 101 -7.64 9.82 -2.19
N SER A 102 -6.43 9.30 -2.44
CA SER A 102 -6.12 8.66 -3.72
C SER A 102 -6.99 7.42 -3.93
N ARG A 103 -7.37 7.12 -5.18
CA ARG A 103 -8.23 5.97 -5.51
C ARG A 103 -7.94 5.40 -6.91
N SER A 104 -8.25 4.13 -7.06
CA SER A 104 -8.36 3.44 -8.34
C SER A 104 -9.69 2.71 -8.36
N GLU A 105 -10.39 2.71 -9.48
CA GLU A 105 -11.64 1.95 -9.62
C GLU A 105 -11.41 0.44 -9.40
N ALA A 106 -10.19 -0.06 -9.67
CA ALA A 106 -9.80 -1.44 -9.44
C ALA A 106 -9.77 -1.84 -7.94
N LEU A 107 -9.78 -0.87 -7.02
CA LEU A 107 -9.85 -1.13 -5.57
C LEU A 107 -11.22 -1.66 -5.15
N GLU A 108 -12.27 -1.33 -5.90
CA GLU A 108 -13.66 -1.70 -5.62
C GLU A 108 -14.26 -2.62 -6.69
N ASN A 109 -13.75 -2.55 -7.93
CA ASN A 109 -14.19 -3.37 -9.05
C ASN A 109 -13.01 -4.20 -9.61
N PRO A 110 -12.86 -5.47 -9.18
CA PRO A 110 -11.75 -6.33 -9.60
C PRO A 110 -11.60 -6.53 -11.11
N ARG A 111 -12.66 -6.29 -11.90
CA ARG A 111 -12.62 -6.39 -13.38
C ARG A 111 -11.73 -5.35 -14.04
N LEU A 112 -11.35 -4.30 -13.31
CA LEU A 112 -10.46 -3.24 -13.80
C LEU A 112 -9.01 -3.46 -13.37
N PHE A 113 -8.72 -4.54 -12.65
CA PHE A 113 -7.36 -5.02 -12.50
C PHE A 113 -6.96 -5.75 -13.80
N VAL A 114 -6.25 -5.04 -14.67
CA VAL A 114 -5.83 -5.58 -15.97
C VAL A 114 -4.37 -5.98 -15.90
N MET A 115 -4.08 -7.27 -16.11
CA MET A 115 -2.73 -7.80 -16.16
C MET A 115 -2.39 -8.29 -17.58
N ASP A 116 -1.24 -7.86 -18.11
CA ASP A 116 -0.77 -8.27 -19.44
C ASP A 116 -0.03 -9.63 -19.42
N LYS A 117 0.38 -10.11 -20.59
CA LYS A 117 1.11 -11.39 -20.73
C LYS A 117 2.53 -11.35 -20.13
N LYS A 118 3.06 -10.18 -19.82
CA LYS A 118 4.34 -9.97 -19.14
C LYS A 118 4.16 -9.77 -17.62
N ASN A 119 2.93 -9.92 -17.13
CA ASN A 119 2.52 -9.69 -15.75
C ASN A 119 2.64 -8.22 -15.29
N ASN A 120 2.61 -7.26 -16.22
CA ASN A 120 2.43 -5.87 -15.85
C ASN A 120 0.96 -5.62 -15.51
N VAL A 121 0.70 -4.83 -14.48
CA VAL A 121 -0.65 -4.47 -14.05
C VAL A 121 -0.92 -3.03 -14.43
N THR A 122 -1.99 -2.78 -15.20
CA THR A 122 -2.44 -1.45 -15.59
C THR A 122 -3.69 -1.07 -14.82
N LEU A 123 -3.69 0.11 -14.20
CA LEU A 123 -4.75 0.59 -13.32
C LEU A 123 -5.11 2.05 -13.63
N PRO A 124 -6.41 2.42 -13.62
CA PRO A 124 -6.82 3.83 -13.65
C PRO A 124 -6.54 4.48 -12.30
N MET A 125 -5.87 5.63 -12.29
CA MET A 125 -5.41 6.27 -11.06
C MET A 125 -5.93 7.70 -10.91
N LEU A 126 -6.54 7.97 -9.76
CA LEU A 126 -6.81 9.31 -9.25
C LEU A 126 -5.93 9.51 -8.02
N LEU A 127 -4.87 10.31 -8.16
CA LEU A 127 -3.87 10.47 -7.12
C LEU A 127 -4.06 11.83 -6.43
N GLN A 128 -4.18 11.78 -5.11
CA GLN A 128 -4.08 12.98 -4.29
C GLN A 128 -2.61 13.33 -4.11
N THR A 129 -2.24 14.56 -4.46
CA THR A 129 -0.90 15.08 -4.25
C THR A 129 -0.93 16.31 -3.36
N LYS A 130 0.15 16.47 -2.61
CA LYS A 130 0.36 17.62 -1.73
C LYS A 130 1.23 18.64 -2.44
N SER A 131 0.70 19.83 -2.68
CA SER A 131 1.47 20.97 -3.19
C SER A 131 1.63 22.02 -2.10
N LYS A 132 2.84 22.56 -1.95
CA LYS A 132 3.06 23.74 -1.10
C LYS A 132 2.42 24.95 -1.77
N ASN A 133 1.52 25.62 -1.05
CA ASN A 133 0.79 26.81 -1.52
C ASN A 133 1.17 28.04 -0.67
N GLY A 134 2.48 28.31 -0.57
CA GLY A 134 3.02 29.36 0.28
C GLY A 134 3.21 28.93 1.73
N GLU A 135 3.46 29.90 2.60
CA GLU A 135 3.70 29.71 4.03
C GLU A 135 2.96 30.81 4.80
N ASN A 136 2.36 30.45 5.92
CA ASN A 136 1.80 31.42 6.87
C ASN A 136 2.89 31.74 7.89
N CYS A 137 3.24 33.02 7.99
CA CYS A 137 4.26 33.50 8.92
C CYS A 137 3.63 34.36 10.01
N SER A 138 3.91 34.04 11.27
CA SER A 138 3.68 34.91 12.42
C SER A 138 4.98 35.64 12.72
N ILE A 139 4.96 36.97 12.68
CA ILE A 139 6.12 37.83 12.91
C ILE A 139 5.85 38.67 14.16
N GLN A 140 6.81 38.74 15.07
CA GLN A 140 6.77 39.63 16.23
C GLN A 140 7.76 40.78 16.02
N TYR A 141 7.33 41.99 16.37
CA TYR A 141 8.14 43.21 16.33
C TYR A 141 8.32 43.76 17.74
N ASP A 142 9.44 44.44 18.00
CA ASP A 142 9.64 45.21 19.23
C ASP A 142 8.93 46.57 19.17
N GLU A 143 9.01 47.34 20.25
CA GLU A 143 8.42 48.68 20.34
C GLU A 143 9.05 49.70 19.37
N ALA A 144 10.24 49.41 18.84
CA ALA A 144 10.92 50.21 17.83
C ALA A 144 10.57 49.77 16.39
N GLY A 145 9.76 48.72 16.23
CA GLY A 145 9.36 48.15 14.95
C GLY A 145 10.38 47.20 14.32
N ALA A 146 11.43 46.80 15.03
CA ALA A 146 12.38 45.79 14.56
C ALA A 146 11.81 44.37 14.75
N GLU A 147 12.02 43.50 13.77
CA GLU A 147 11.58 42.10 13.83
C GLU A 147 12.37 41.32 14.90
N VAL A 148 11.65 40.76 15.86
CA VAL A 148 12.21 40.00 16.99
C VAL A 148 12.13 38.50 16.72
N SER A 149 11.06 38.03 16.09
CA SER A 149 10.90 36.63 15.74
C SER A 149 10.01 36.43 14.53
N ARG A 150 10.26 35.33 13.80
CA ARG A 150 9.45 34.87 12.67
C ARG A 150 9.26 33.37 12.76
N TYR A 151 8.00 32.96 12.81
CA TYR A 151 7.61 31.56 12.77
C TYR A 151 6.72 31.32 11.55
N CYS A 152 7.25 30.60 10.56
CA CYS A 152 6.53 30.25 9.34
C CYS A 152 6.16 28.77 9.33
N TYR A 153 4.94 28.46 8.89
CA TYR A 153 4.52 27.08 8.63
C TYR A 153 3.93 26.98 7.21
N PRO A 154 4.19 25.87 6.49
CA PRO A 154 3.73 25.70 5.13
C PRO A 154 2.21 25.62 5.06
N ILE A 155 1.64 26.24 4.04
CA ILE A 155 0.23 26.08 3.68
C ILE A 155 0.16 24.95 2.67
N ASP A 156 -0.44 23.84 3.08
CA ASP A 156 -0.56 22.67 2.23
C ASP A 156 -1.88 22.68 1.48
N LYS A 157 -1.82 22.52 0.16
CA LYS A 157 -3.00 22.31 -0.69
C LYS A 157 -2.98 20.90 -1.23
N TRP A 158 -4.08 20.18 -0.99
CA TRP A 158 -4.31 18.85 -1.53
C TRP A 158 -5.04 18.97 -2.87
N ASN A 159 -4.50 18.36 -3.91
CA ASN A 159 -5.13 18.31 -5.23
C ASN A 159 -5.38 16.86 -5.61
N LEU A 160 -6.61 16.54 -6.01
CA LEU A 160 -6.95 15.24 -6.58
C LEU A 160 -6.83 15.33 -8.10
N ASN A 161 -5.86 14.61 -8.67
CA ASN A 161 -5.56 14.65 -10.10
C ASN A 161 -5.84 13.31 -10.75
N PHE A 162 -6.44 13.31 -11.93
CA PHE A 162 -6.49 12.12 -12.78
C PHE A 162 -5.10 11.87 -13.36
N ALA A 163 -4.42 10.85 -12.84
CA ALA A 163 -3.08 10.46 -13.24
C ALA A 163 -3.08 9.54 -14.48
N GLY A 164 -4.26 9.24 -15.04
CA GLY A 164 -4.42 8.38 -16.20
C GLY A 164 -4.37 6.89 -15.87
N LEU A 165 -4.09 6.09 -16.90
CA LEU A 165 -3.77 4.68 -16.76
C LEU A 165 -2.27 4.57 -16.45
N LYS A 166 -1.94 3.98 -15.30
CA LYS A 166 -0.55 3.68 -14.91
C LYS A 166 -0.31 2.18 -14.97
N SER A 167 0.86 1.79 -15.47
CA SER A 167 1.27 0.39 -15.59
C SER A 167 2.43 0.10 -14.66
N PHE A 168 2.41 -1.07 -14.03
CA PHE A 168 3.40 -1.48 -13.04
C PHE A 168 3.93 -2.86 -13.35
N SER A 169 5.25 -2.99 -13.42
CA SER A 169 5.94 -4.27 -13.47
C SER A 169 6.25 -4.80 -12.07
N PHE A 170 6.18 -6.11 -11.90
CA PHE A 170 6.47 -6.80 -10.65
C PHE A 170 7.62 -7.79 -10.86
N ASP A 171 8.76 -7.55 -10.21
CA ASP A 171 9.92 -8.41 -10.27
C ASP A 171 10.35 -8.85 -8.86
N THR A 172 10.71 -10.12 -8.71
CA THR A 172 11.02 -10.70 -7.39
C THR A 172 12.37 -10.23 -6.83
N VAL A 173 13.23 -9.63 -7.67
CA VAL A 173 14.55 -9.13 -7.27
C VAL A 173 14.57 -7.60 -7.25
N ASN A 174 14.00 -6.98 -8.28
CA ASN A 174 14.01 -5.53 -8.49
C ASN A 174 12.79 -4.81 -7.92
N GLY A 175 11.82 -5.55 -7.38
CA GLY A 175 10.61 -5.01 -6.78
C GLY A 175 9.61 -4.48 -7.81
N ILE A 176 8.75 -3.56 -7.35
CA ILE A 176 7.69 -2.95 -8.14
C ILE A 176 8.21 -1.67 -8.82
N LYS A 177 7.91 -1.49 -10.11
CA LYS A 177 8.27 -0.29 -10.88
C LYS A 177 7.12 0.15 -11.78
N GLU A 178 6.92 1.46 -11.93
CA GLU A 178 6.05 2.01 -12.98
C GLU A 178 6.75 1.88 -14.34
N VAL A 179 6.04 1.47 -15.39
CA VAL A 179 6.56 1.19 -16.74
C VAL A 179 5.76 1.85 -17.85
#